data_AF-A0AA35SV36-F1
#
_entry.id   AF-A0AA35SV36-F1
#
_cell.length_a   1.000
_cell.length_b   1.000
_cell.length_c   1.000
_cell.angle_alpha   90.00
_cell.angle_beta   90.00
_cell.angle_gamma   90.00
#
_symmetry.space_group_name_H-M   'P 1'
#
loop_
_entity.id
_entity.type
_entity.pdbx_description
1 polymer ?
#
loop_
_entity_poly.entity_id
_entity_poly.type
_entity_poly.pdbx_seq_one_letter_code
_entity_poly.pdbx_strand_id
1 'polypeptide(L)'
;MKVGGVGDLVCTHLSSQLAPPPLYVGPPVVVPFLYSSYAEQHSNELMTLFDVIKKSGMQTPILLGDFNHGPARTDGVVAEFPFYYGLMNARGFVTPYVLTDGRCTFCIDNPLTGGLFPDTIIDHIYITTDTTKRVICARVGLSFSYLL
;
A
#
# COMPACT_ATOMS: atom_id res chain seq x y z
N MET A 1 -6.13 12.42 -10.84
CA MET A 1 -5.53 13.70 -11.31
C MET A 1 -4.56 13.38 -12.43
N LYS A 2 -4.57 14.10 -13.57
CA LYS A 2 -3.57 13.88 -14.62
C LYS A 2 -2.37 14.78 -14.42
N VAL A 3 -1.17 14.22 -14.39
CA VAL A 3 0.08 14.97 -14.33
C VAL A 3 0.82 14.80 -15.66
N GLY A 4 1.05 15.92 -16.35
CA GLY A 4 1.73 15.94 -17.64
C GLY A 4 3.08 15.22 -17.60
N GLY A 5 3.33 14.33 -18.55
CA GLY A 5 4.57 13.53 -18.60
C GLY A 5 4.64 12.36 -17.61
N VAL A 6 3.80 12.31 -16.57
CA VAL A 6 3.86 11.29 -15.50
C VAL A 6 2.77 10.24 -15.66
N GLY A 7 1.49 10.62 -15.67
CA GLY A 7 0.38 9.66 -15.79
C GLY A 7 -0.88 10.13 -15.07
N ASP A 8 -1.81 9.20 -14.89
CA ASP A 8 -3.05 9.43 -14.16
C ASP A 8 -2.86 8.97 -12.72
N LEU A 9 -2.76 9.93 -11.80
CA LEU A 9 -2.59 9.69 -10.37
C LEU A 9 -3.92 9.33 -9.71
N VAL A 10 -3.92 8.25 -8.95
CA VAL A 10 -5.01 7.80 -8.08
C VAL A 10 -4.48 7.62 -6.67
N CYS A 11 -4.97 8.43 -5.74
CA CYS A 11 -4.60 8.31 -4.32
C CYS A 11 -5.62 7.44 -3.59
N THR A 12 -5.17 6.60 -2.67
CA THR A 12 -6.05 5.76 -1.85
C THR A 12 -5.53 5.59 -0.43
N HIS A 13 -6.41 5.13 0.45
CA HIS A 13 -6.09 4.60 1.77
C HIS A 13 -7.06 3.45 2.03
N LEU A 14 -6.58 2.21 2.01
CA LEU A 14 -7.41 1.02 2.17
C LEU A 14 -7.44 0.58 3.64
N SER A 15 -8.43 -0.22 4.00
CA SER A 15 -8.61 -0.72 5.37
C SER A 15 -7.47 -1.63 5.83
N SER A 16 -7.05 -1.44 7.08
CA SER A 16 -5.99 -2.22 7.75
C SER A 16 -6.51 -3.34 8.64
N GLN A 17 -5.63 -4.27 9.01
CA GLN A 17 -5.93 -5.27 10.04
C GLN A 17 -5.73 -4.69 11.45
N LEU A 18 -6.72 -3.94 11.95
CA LEU A 18 -6.61 -3.24 13.24
C LEU A 18 -6.65 -4.15 14.49
N ALA A 19 -7.11 -5.38 14.34
CA ALA A 19 -7.17 -6.36 15.43
C ALA A 19 -6.99 -7.77 14.89
N PRO A 20 -6.46 -8.75 15.65
CA PRO A 20 -6.34 -10.12 15.17
C PRO A 20 -7.71 -10.74 14.86
N PRO A 21 -7.85 -11.53 13.78
CA PRO A 21 -9.07 -12.30 13.54
C PRO A 21 -9.42 -13.18 14.76
N PRO A 22 -10.70 -13.37 15.08
CA PRO A 22 -11.88 -12.94 14.31
C PRO A 22 -12.39 -11.54 14.69
N LEU A 23 -11.68 -10.76 15.50
CA LEU A 23 -12.16 -9.47 15.97
C LEU A 23 -12.23 -8.47 14.80
N TYR A 24 -13.43 -8.00 14.51
CA TYR A 24 -13.69 -6.92 13.57
C TYR A 24 -14.42 -5.80 14.31
N VAL A 25 -13.75 -4.67 14.45
CA VAL A 25 -14.33 -3.45 15.02
C VAL A 25 -14.64 -2.54 13.83
N GLY A 26 -15.85 -2.69 13.30
CA GLY A 26 -16.33 -1.81 12.25
C GLY A 26 -16.31 -0.33 12.67
N PRO A 27 -16.40 0.60 11.71
CA PRO A 27 -16.34 2.03 12.02
C PRO A 27 -17.42 2.43 13.05
N PRO A 28 -17.10 3.34 13.99
CA PRO A 28 -17.92 3.67 15.15
C PRO A 28 -19.26 4.39 14.84
N VAL A 29 -19.68 4.47 13.58
CA VAL A 29 -20.77 5.37 13.13
C VAL A 29 -21.76 4.66 12.19
N VAL A 30 -22.87 4.20 12.78
CA VAL A 30 -24.26 4.18 12.24
C VAL A 30 -24.54 3.45 10.91
N VAL A 31 -23.75 2.45 10.53
CA VAL A 31 -24.15 1.46 9.51
C VAL A 31 -24.10 0.06 10.14
N PRO A 32 -25.07 -0.83 9.85
CA PRO A 32 -24.89 -2.25 10.14
C PRO A 32 -23.53 -2.69 9.60
N PHE A 33 -22.84 -3.60 10.29
CA PHE A 33 -21.56 -4.14 9.84
C PHE A 33 -21.70 -4.64 8.38
N LEU A 34 -21.30 -3.80 7.42
CA LEU A 34 -21.43 -4.07 5.99
C LEU A 34 -20.50 -5.22 5.58
N TYR A 35 -19.48 -5.47 6.39
CA TYR A 35 -18.47 -6.49 6.23
C TYR A 35 -18.36 -7.31 7.52
N SER A 36 -17.92 -8.55 7.39
CA SER A 36 -17.67 -9.50 8.47
C SER A 36 -16.22 -9.51 8.95
N SER A 37 -15.30 -8.87 8.22
CA SER A 37 -13.88 -8.79 8.55
C SER A 37 -13.19 -7.60 7.89
N TYR A 38 -12.04 -7.19 8.41
CA TYR A 38 -11.18 -6.19 7.75
C TYR A 38 -10.72 -6.64 6.37
N ALA A 39 -10.44 -7.94 6.19
CA ALA A 39 -10.09 -8.50 4.89
C ALA A 39 -11.22 -8.35 3.87
N GLU A 40 -12.47 -8.60 4.25
CA GLU A 40 -13.62 -8.41 3.37
C GLU A 40 -13.80 -6.94 2.98
N GLN A 41 -13.69 -6.02 3.95
CA GLN A 41 -13.74 -4.59 3.68
C GLN A 41 -12.63 -4.16 2.72
N HIS A 42 -11.38 -4.52 3.01
CA HIS A 42 -10.23 -4.24 2.17
C HIS A 42 -10.41 -4.78 0.74
N SER A 43 -10.88 -6.02 0.61
CA SER A 43 -11.18 -6.63 -0.68
C SER A 43 -12.19 -5.78 -1.47
N ASN A 44 -13.28 -5.36 -0.83
CA ASN A 44 -14.31 -4.56 -1.48
C ASN A 44 -13.78 -3.18 -1.92
N GLU A 45 -12.99 -2.51 -1.08
CA GLU A 45 -12.35 -1.22 -1.39
C GLU A 45 -11.36 -1.35 -2.55
N LEU A 46 -10.51 -2.38 -2.55
CA LEU A 46 -9.55 -2.65 -3.61
C LEU A 46 -10.25 -2.95 -4.95
N MET A 47 -11.33 -3.74 -4.93
CA MET A 47 -12.11 -4.02 -6.13
C MET A 47 -12.83 -2.77 -6.65
N THR A 48 -13.32 -1.91 -5.75
CA THR A 48 -13.91 -0.61 -6.10
C THR A 48 -12.87 0.31 -6.75
N LEU A 49 -11.65 0.35 -6.23
CA LEU A 49 -10.53 1.09 -6.82
C LEU A 49 -10.25 0.64 -8.25
N PHE A 50 -10.19 -0.68 -8.49
CA PHE A 50 -10.00 -1.21 -9.83
C PHE A 50 -11.14 -0.87 -10.79
N ASP A 51 -12.38 -0.89 -10.30
CA ASP A 51 -13.54 -0.49 -11.09
C ASP A 51 -13.49 0.99 -11.47
N VAL A 52 -13.05 1.87 -10.57
CA VAL A 52 -12.85 3.30 -10.84
C VAL A 52 -11.80 3.49 -11.92
N ILE A 53 -10.64 2.83 -11.81
CA ILE A 53 -9.57 2.89 -12.81
C ILE A 53 -10.11 2.45 -14.18
N LYS A 54 -10.80 1.31 -14.24
CA LYS A 54 -11.38 0.78 -15.47
C LYS A 54 -12.41 1.72 -16.09
N LYS A 55 -13.36 2.24 -15.28
CA LYS A 55 -14.44 3.12 -15.76
C LYS A 55 -13.94 4.49 -16.21
N SER A 56 -12.85 4.97 -15.62
CA SER A 56 -12.25 6.27 -15.97
C SER A 56 -11.49 6.26 -17.30
N GLY A 57 -11.17 5.08 -17.87
CA GLY A 57 -10.41 4.98 -19.12
C GLY A 57 -8.95 5.42 -19.00
N MET A 58 -8.38 5.42 -17.78
CA MET A 58 -6.98 5.74 -17.54
C MET A 58 -6.07 4.79 -18.31
N GLN A 59 -5.15 5.34 -19.10
CA GLN A 59 -4.20 4.55 -19.90
C GLN A 59 -2.95 4.20 -19.10
N THR A 60 -2.51 5.09 -18.21
CA THR A 60 -1.30 4.91 -17.39
C THR A 60 -1.61 5.27 -15.94
N PRO A 61 -2.39 4.44 -15.23
CA PRO A 61 -2.70 4.69 -13.84
C PRO A 61 -1.46 4.49 -12.96
N ILE A 62 -1.20 5.45 -12.10
CA ILE A 62 -0.23 5.38 -11.01
C ILE A 62 -1.03 5.45 -9.72
N LEU A 63 -0.99 4.39 -8.94
CA LEU A 63 -1.74 4.30 -7.70
C LEU A 63 -0.78 4.56 -6.55
N LEU A 64 -1.14 5.45 -5.64
CA LEU A 64 -0.29 5.79 -4.51
C LEU A 64 -1.08 5.95 -3.22
N GLY A 65 -0.45 5.58 -2.10
CA GLY A 65 -1.00 5.78 -0.78
C GLY A 65 -0.76 4.58 0.13
N ASP A 66 -1.48 4.57 1.25
CA ASP A 66 -1.45 3.47 2.21
C ASP A 66 -2.45 2.40 1.77
N PHE A 67 -1.93 1.32 1.20
CA PHE A 67 -2.76 0.22 0.77
C PHE A 67 -3.06 -0.75 1.90
N ASN A 68 -2.43 -0.65 3.07
CA ASN A 68 -2.55 -1.63 4.16
C ASN A 68 -2.40 -3.09 3.70
N HIS A 69 -1.55 -3.31 2.69
CA HIS A 69 -1.11 -4.64 2.29
C HIS A 69 0.32 -4.60 1.81
N GLY A 70 1.02 -5.73 1.91
CA GLY A 70 2.42 -5.83 1.56
C GLY A 70 2.94 -7.27 1.60
N PRO A 71 4.12 -7.51 0.99
CA PRO A 71 4.77 -8.80 1.05
C PRO A 71 5.54 -8.96 2.37
N ALA A 72 5.79 -10.21 2.76
CA ALA A 72 6.83 -10.51 3.74
C ALA A 72 8.20 -10.47 3.06
N ARG A 73 9.25 -10.22 3.84
CA ARG A 73 10.64 -10.25 3.37
C ARG A 73 11.55 -10.95 4.37
N THR A 74 12.76 -11.29 3.91
CA THR A 74 13.76 -12.00 4.71
C THR A 74 14.44 -11.13 5.77
N ASP A 75 14.28 -9.80 5.70
CA ASP A 75 14.88 -8.82 6.62
C ASP A 75 13.97 -8.47 7.82
N GLY A 76 12.93 -9.25 8.07
CA GLY A 76 12.05 -9.09 9.24
C GLY A 76 10.74 -8.35 8.97
N VAL A 77 10.55 -7.81 7.75
CA VAL A 77 9.26 -7.24 7.34
C VAL A 77 8.21 -8.34 7.26
N VAL A 78 7.11 -8.15 7.98
CA VAL A 78 5.95 -9.03 8.03
C VAL A 78 4.94 -8.63 6.95
N ALA A 79 4.27 -9.63 6.36
CA ALA A 79 3.21 -9.39 5.39
C ALA A 79 1.94 -8.86 6.07
N GLU A 80 1.30 -7.87 5.46
CA GLU A 80 -0.10 -7.50 5.74
C GLU A 80 -0.94 -7.82 4.50
N PHE A 81 -2.05 -8.53 4.68
CA PHE A 81 -2.89 -9.06 3.59
C PHE A 81 -2.14 -9.45 2.29
N PRO A 82 -1.20 -10.41 2.35
CA PRO A 82 -0.32 -10.73 1.21
C PRO A 82 -1.06 -11.17 -0.06
N PHE A 83 -2.28 -11.69 0.09
CA PHE A 83 -3.15 -12.02 -1.03
C PHE A 83 -3.46 -10.79 -1.91
N TYR A 84 -3.76 -9.63 -1.32
CA TYR A 84 -4.09 -8.42 -2.07
C TYR A 84 -2.86 -7.79 -2.72
N TYR A 85 -1.69 -7.88 -2.08
CA TYR A 85 -0.41 -7.56 -2.72
C TYR A 85 -0.17 -8.45 -3.96
N GLY A 86 -0.41 -9.76 -3.83
CA GLY A 86 -0.36 -10.69 -4.96
C GLY A 86 -1.35 -10.35 -6.08
N LEU A 87 -2.55 -9.90 -5.73
CA LEU A 87 -3.58 -9.49 -6.68
C LEU A 87 -3.18 -8.25 -7.49
N MET A 88 -2.50 -7.27 -6.87
CA MET A 88 -1.91 -6.13 -7.57
C MET A 88 -0.93 -6.60 -8.66
N ASN A 89 0.00 -7.47 -8.29
CA ASN A 89 1.00 -8.05 -9.22
C ASN A 89 0.33 -8.82 -10.36
N ALA A 90 -0.67 -9.65 -10.05
CA ALA A 90 -1.42 -10.41 -11.04
C ALA A 90 -2.19 -9.52 -12.05
N ARG A 91 -2.49 -8.27 -11.67
CA ARG A 91 -3.10 -7.26 -12.55
C ARG A 91 -2.08 -6.37 -13.27
N GLY A 92 -0.79 -6.71 -13.20
CA GLY A 92 0.29 -5.99 -13.87
C GLY A 92 0.73 -4.71 -13.17
N PHE A 93 0.32 -4.50 -11.93
CA PHE A 93 0.85 -3.42 -11.08
C PHE A 93 2.09 -3.90 -10.34
N VAL A 94 3.12 -3.08 -10.30
CA VAL A 94 4.35 -3.33 -9.54
C VAL A 94 4.71 -2.13 -8.69
N THR A 95 5.34 -2.38 -7.54
CA THR A 95 5.89 -1.35 -6.66
C THR A 95 7.43 -1.42 -6.71
N PRO A 96 8.10 -0.50 -7.41
CA PRO A 96 9.56 -0.50 -7.49
C PRO A 96 10.26 -0.37 -6.13
N TYR A 97 9.57 0.23 -5.15
CA TYR A 97 10.11 0.45 -3.82
C TYR A 97 10.49 -0.86 -3.11
N VAL A 98 9.62 -1.89 -3.18
CA VAL A 98 9.87 -3.20 -2.58
C VAL A 98 11.12 -3.87 -3.17
N LEU A 99 11.39 -3.64 -4.45
CA LEU A 99 12.52 -4.25 -5.17
C LEU A 99 13.85 -3.51 -4.98
N THR A 100 13.82 -2.23 -4.61
CA THR A 100 15.00 -1.36 -4.61
C THR A 100 15.48 -0.95 -3.23
N ASP A 101 14.57 -0.62 -2.32
CA ASP A 101 14.87 -0.25 -0.93
C ASP A 101 14.19 -1.26 0.00
N GLY A 102 12.86 -1.30 -0.02
CA GLY A 102 12.08 -2.34 0.65
C GLY A 102 12.21 -2.33 2.17
N ARG A 103 12.63 -1.21 2.78
CA ARG A 103 12.46 -0.98 4.22
C ARG A 103 10.98 -0.77 4.56
N CYS A 104 10.62 -0.96 5.83
CA CYS A 104 9.27 -0.71 6.31
C CYS A 104 8.80 0.71 5.97
N THR A 105 7.52 0.83 5.66
CA THR A 105 6.83 2.13 5.57
C THR A 105 6.00 2.38 6.82
N PHE A 106 5.62 1.30 7.51
CA PHE A 106 5.10 1.29 8.85
C PHE A 106 6.00 0.43 9.73
N CYS A 107 6.84 1.10 10.51
CA CYS A 107 7.93 0.47 11.25
C CYS A 107 7.58 0.23 12.72
N ILE A 108 8.24 -0.74 13.35
CA ILE A 108 8.08 -1.07 14.77
C ILE A 108 8.46 0.11 15.66
N ASP A 109 9.41 0.94 15.25
CA ASP A 109 9.82 2.14 15.97
C ASP A 109 8.89 3.35 15.74
N ASN A 110 7.75 3.14 15.04
CA ASN A 110 6.74 4.17 14.89
C ASN A 110 6.22 4.60 16.27
N PRO A 111 6.40 5.88 16.66
CA PRO A 111 6.02 6.35 18.00
C PRO A 111 4.52 6.25 18.26
N LEU A 112 3.69 6.14 17.22
CA LEU A 112 2.24 5.99 17.34
C LEU A 112 1.81 4.60 17.83
N THR A 113 2.66 3.59 17.62
CA THR A 113 2.35 2.19 17.96
C THR A 113 2.98 1.73 19.26
N GLY A 114 3.98 2.46 19.76
CA GLY A 114 4.73 2.06 20.95
C GLY A 114 5.44 0.71 20.80
N GLY A 115 5.82 0.31 19.58
CA GLY A 115 6.50 -0.98 19.34
C GLY A 115 5.59 -2.20 19.29
N LEU A 116 4.27 -2.03 19.25
CA LEU A 116 3.31 -3.14 19.31
C LEU A 116 3.06 -3.84 17.97
N PHE A 117 3.43 -3.20 16.87
CA PHE A 117 3.20 -3.71 15.51
C PHE A 117 4.55 -3.99 14.84
N PRO A 118 4.66 -5.09 14.07
CA PRO A 118 5.90 -5.41 13.36
C PRO A 118 6.15 -4.44 12.21
N ASP A 119 7.37 -4.48 11.67
CA ASP A 119 7.72 -3.81 10.43
C ASP A 119 6.85 -4.33 9.26
N THR A 120 6.15 -3.45 8.57
CA THR A 120 5.38 -3.75 7.36
C THR A 120 5.65 -2.73 6.25
N ILE A 121 5.40 -3.13 5.00
CA ILE A 121 5.47 -2.25 3.81
C ILE A 121 4.06 -2.15 3.25
N ILE A 122 3.35 -1.11 3.65
CA ILE A 122 1.93 -0.91 3.33
C ILE A 122 1.68 0.33 2.47
N ASP A 123 2.63 1.25 2.44
CA ASP A 123 2.60 2.40 1.56
C ASP A 123 3.26 2.05 0.23
N HIS A 124 2.51 2.19 -0.85
CA HIS A 124 3.00 1.82 -2.18
C HIS A 124 2.78 2.94 -3.17
N ILE A 125 3.69 2.99 -4.16
CA ILE A 125 3.43 3.61 -5.45
C ILE A 125 3.42 2.48 -6.48
N TYR A 126 2.24 2.07 -6.91
CA TYR A 126 2.04 1.08 -7.95
C TYR A 126 2.03 1.74 -9.33
N ILE A 127 2.80 1.15 -10.23
CA ILE A 127 2.84 1.50 -11.65
C ILE A 127 2.53 0.26 -12.49
N THR A 128 2.04 0.44 -13.71
CA THR A 128 1.86 -0.68 -14.64
C THR A 128 3.18 -1.07 -15.29
N THR A 129 3.40 -2.38 -15.49
CA THR A 129 4.63 -2.92 -16.11
C THR A 129 4.85 -2.47 -17.55
N ASP A 130 3.82 -1.95 -18.22
CA ASP A 130 3.90 -1.41 -19.59
C ASP A 130 4.40 0.05 -19.64
N THR A 131 4.82 0.62 -18.50
CA THR A 131 5.37 1.97 -18.51
C THR A 131 6.83 1.96 -18.98
N THR A 132 7.07 2.49 -20.17
CA THR A 132 8.40 2.89 -20.71
C THR A 132 9.13 3.97 -19.87
N LYS A 133 8.65 4.22 -18.65
CA LYS A 133 9.10 5.30 -17.78
C LYS A 133 10.04 4.74 -16.73
N ARG A 134 11.24 5.31 -16.66
CA ARG A 134 12.17 5.05 -15.57
C ARG A 134 11.60 5.63 -14.28
N VAL A 135 11.21 4.79 -13.34
CA VAL A 135 10.96 5.23 -11.96
C VAL A 135 12.31 5.35 -11.28
N ILE A 136 12.71 6.58 -10.94
CA ILE A 136 13.90 6.84 -10.15
C ILE A 136 13.45 7.01 -8.70
N CYS A 137 13.58 5.94 -7.91
CA CYS A 137 13.49 6.03 -6.46
C CYS A 137 14.86 6.51 -5.95
N ALA A 138 14.99 7.80 -5.65
CA ALA A 138 16.20 8.36 -5.03
C ALA A 138 15.94 8.60 -3.54
N ARG A 139 16.82 8.07 -2.69
CA ARG A 139 16.85 8.43 -1.28
C ARG A 139 17.30 9.88 -1.14
N VAL A 140 16.41 10.76 -0.69
CA VAL A 140 16.80 12.10 -0.24
C VAL A 140 17.27 11.97 1.21
N GLY A 141 18.55 11.67 1.39
CA GLY A 141 19.15 11.58 2.72
C GLY A 141 19.56 12.97 3.23
N LEU A 142 19.14 13.32 4.44
CA LEU A 142 19.93 14.23 5.27
C LEU A 142 21.15 13.44 5.77
N SER A 143 22.32 13.75 5.22
CA SER A 143 23.59 13.25 5.75
C SER A 143 23.81 13.85 7.13
N PHE A 144 23.50 13.12 8.20
CA PHE A 144 24.13 13.38 9.50
C PHE A 144 25.48 12.69 9.50
N SER A 145 26.50 13.43 9.09
CA SER A 145 27.88 13.07 9.35
C SER A 145 28.09 13.17 10.86
N TYR A 146 28.01 12.04 11.56
CA TYR A 146 28.63 11.93 12.88
C TYR A 146 30.14 11.97 12.66
N LEU A 147 30.72 13.16 12.81
CA LEU A 147 32.12 13.33 13.16
C LEU A 147 32.24 12.97 14.64
N LEU A 148 32.74 11.76 14.90
CA LEU A 148 33.53 11.47 16.09
C LEU A 148 35.01 11.52 15.70
#